data_AF-A0A925DCR3-F1
#
_entry.id   AF-A0A925DCR3-F1
#
_cell.length_a   1.000
_cell.length_b   1.000
_cell.length_c   1.000
_cell.angle_alpha   90.00
_cell.angle_beta   90.00
_cell.angle_gamma   90.00
#
_symmetry.space_group_name_H-M   'P 1'
#
loop_
_entity.id
_entity.type
_entity.pdbx_description
1 polymer ?
#
loop_
_entity_poly.entity_id
_entity_poly.type
_entity_poly.pdbx_seq_one_letter_code
_entity_poly.pdbx_strand_id
1 'polypeptide(L)'
;MHPIHPTFALLRELRGPSPILRLSFVTFVTFVSFCSDSLLSASPVVAAEIDFERQVAPILVQNCLKCHNSAKARAGLDLSKSETALKGSEAGEVLIPGRPKESLLVKRAADGSMPPETDGRRLTAEEVVVLTGWVKAGAKWPEGRVLSVAPIDGVQRSAKRSLVGRVLQHFRARRNLSAAE
;
A
#
# COMPACT_ATOMS: atom_id res chain seq x y z
N MET A 1 73.66 55.75 46.07
CA MET A 1 73.04 56.43 47.22
C MET A 1 71.84 55.59 47.69
N HIS A 2 72.12 54.75 48.70
CA HIS A 2 71.30 54.37 49.87
C HIS A 2 69.96 55.11 50.13
N PRO A 3 69.02 54.61 51.00
CA PRO A 3 68.98 53.28 51.68
C PRO A 3 67.54 52.77 52.13
N ILE A 4 67.49 51.71 52.96
CA ILE A 4 66.51 51.40 54.07
C ILE A 4 65.07 50.98 53.66
N HIS A 5 64.36 49.98 54.19
CA HIS A 5 64.56 48.84 55.13
C HIS A 5 63.16 48.12 55.24
N PRO A 6 62.83 47.30 56.27
CA PRO A 6 62.36 45.94 56.06
C PRO A 6 60.94 45.68 56.66
N THR A 7 60.67 44.40 56.96
CA THR A 7 59.75 43.89 57.99
C THR A 7 58.24 44.07 57.77
N PHE A 8 57.55 42.96 57.49
CA PHE A 8 56.58 42.30 58.40
C PHE A 8 56.01 41.11 57.59
N ALA A 9 56.43 39.89 57.88
CA ALA A 9 55.78 39.04 58.87
C ALA A 9 54.38 38.58 58.45
N LEU A 10 54.27 37.25 58.43
CA LEU A 10 53.13 36.45 58.87
C LEU A 10 52.14 35.93 57.82
N LEU A 11 52.13 34.59 57.79
CA LEU A 11 51.03 33.67 57.50
C LEU A 11 50.75 33.43 56.02
N ARG A 12 50.98 32.19 55.60
CA ARG A 12 49.92 31.17 55.52
C ARG A 12 50.47 30.02 54.67
N GLU A 13 51.12 29.05 55.28
CA GLU A 13 50.45 27.81 55.68
C GLU A 13 49.50 27.28 54.59
N LEU A 14 49.94 26.17 53.99
CA LEU A 14 49.12 25.01 53.66
C LEU A 14 47.91 25.26 52.76
N ARG A 15 47.92 24.59 51.60
CA ARG A 15 46.89 23.60 51.20
C ARG A 15 46.97 23.39 49.71
N GLY A 16 47.81 22.44 49.29
CA GLY A 16 47.65 21.80 48.00
C GLY A 16 46.24 21.17 47.90
N PRO A 17 45.69 21.04 46.69
CA PRO A 17 44.36 20.47 46.48
C PRO A 17 44.29 19.04 47.04
N SER A 18 43.31 18.84 47.90
CA SER A 18 43.02 17.58 48.60
C SER A 18 42.79 16.40 47.64
N PRO A 19 43.31 15.19 47.94
CA PRO A 19 43.26 14.00 47.08
C PRO A 19 41.88 13.29 47.09
N ILE A 20 40.81 14.01 47.41
CA ILE A 20 39.47 13.43 47.60
C ILE A 20 38.68 13.39 46.28
N LEU A 21 39.15 14.09 45.24
CA LEU A 21 38.44 14.20 43.96
C LEU A 21 38.95 13.26 42.85
N ARG A 22 39.60 12.14 43.19
CA ARG A 22 40.06 11.14 42.20
C ARG A 22 39.42 9.76 42.35
N LEU A 23 38.57 9.54 43.36
CA LEU A 23 37.98 8.23 43.64
C LEU A 23 36.44 8.18 43.54
N SER A 24 35.80 9.17 42.90
CA SER A 24 34.35 9.13 42.61
C SER A 24 34.03 8.99 41.12
N PHE A 25 35.04 8.94 40.24
CA PHE A 25 34.82 8.84 38.79
C PHE A 25 34.89 7.39 38.27
N VAL A 26 35.42 6.44 39.06
CA VAL A 26 35.70 5.06 38.60
C VAL A 26 34.59 4.08 38.96
N THR A 27 33.65 4.44 39.85
CA THR A 27 32.48 3.60 40.20
C THR A 27 31.18 4.04 39.52
N PHE A 28 31.13 5.22 38.89
CA PHE A 28 29.95 5.67 38.13
C PHE A 28 29.92 5.08 36.71
N VAL A 29 31.08 4.68 36.16
CA VAL A 29 31.19 4.18 34.77
C VAL A 29 30.80 2.70 34.63
N THR A 30 30.77 1.92 35.71
CA THR A 30 30.40 0.50 35.66
C THR A 30 28.94 0.21 36.02
N PHE A 31 28.17 1.16 36.56
CA PHE A 31 26.73 0.99 36.82
C PHE A 31 25.84 1.30 35.60
N VAL A 32 26.38 2.02 34.60
CA VAL A 32 25.72 2.23 33.30
C VAL A 32 25.78 0.96 32.42
N SER A 33 26.52 -0.06 32.85
CA SER A 33 26.80 -1.26 32.07
C SER A 33 25.88 -2.46 32.36
N PHE A 34 24.88 -2.33 33.25
CA PHE A 34 24.06 -3.47 33.70
C PHE A 34 22.55 -3.37 33.46
N CYS A 35 22.05 -2.34 32.80
CA CYS A 35 20.65 -2.27 32.39
C CYS A 35 20.54 -1.92 30.92
N SER A 36 19.80 -2.77 30.20
CA SER A 36 19.15 -2.45 28.94
C SER A 36 19.87 -2.80 27.63
N ASP A 37 20.68 -3.86 27.61
CA ASP A 37 20.69 -4.76 26.45
C ASP A 37 19.40 -5.64 26.46
N SER A 38 18.24 -4.99 26.54
CA SER A 38 17.01 -5.60 26.08
C SER A 38 17.11 -5.59 24.57
N LEU A 39 17.58 -6.71 24.00
CA LEU A 39 17.29 -7.08 22.63
C LEU A 39 15.79 -6.89 22.42
N LEU A 40 15.42 -5.75 21.84
CA LEU A 40 14.10 -5.52 21.30
C LEU A 40 14.00 -6.47 20.11
N SER A 41 13.57 -7.69 20.39
CA SER A 41 13.17 -8.68 19.40
C SER A 41 11.93 -8.14 18.71
N ALA A 42 12.13 -7.21 17.77
CA ALA A 42 11.11 -6.81 16.82
C ALA A 42 10.85 -8.04 15.94
N SER A 43 9.85 -8.84 16.32
CA SER A 43 9.32 -9.86 15.42
C SER A 43 9.03 -9.16 14.09
N PRO A 44 9.57 -9.65 12.96
CA PRO A 44 9.20 -9.10 11.67
C PRO A 44 7.69 -9.28 11.57
N VAL A 45 6.96 -8.16 11.60
CA VAL A 45 5.57 -8.14 11.16
C VAL A 45 5.66 -8.50 9.69
N VAL A 46 5.46 -9.78 9.38
CA VAL A 46 5.27 -10.26 8.03
C VAL A 46 4.03 -9.53 7.54
N ALA A 47 4.23 -8.42 6.85
CA ALA A 47 3.16 -7.73 6.17
C ALA A 47 2.51 -8.76 5.25
N ALA A 48 1.24 -9.10 5.51
CA ALA A 48 0.51 -10.05 4.70
C ALA A 48 0.63 -9.63 3.23
N GLU A 49 1.15 -10.52 2.39
CA GLU A 49 1.33 -10.24 0.97
C GLU A 49 -0.04 -9.98 0.33
N ILE A 50 -0.16 -8.89 -0.41
CA ILE A 50 -1.43 -8.55 -1.08
C ILE A 50 -1.65 -9.52 -2.24
N ASP A 51 -2.78 -10.22 -2.20
CA ASP A 51 -3.20 -11.14 -3.24
C ASP A 51 -3.86 -10.36 -4.38
N PHE A 52 -3.22 -10.37 -5.54
CA PHE A 52 -3.72 -9.66 -6.71
C PHE A 52 -5.12 -10.14 -7.13
N GLU A 53 -5.35 -11.45 -7.23
CA GLU A 53 -6.62 -11.97 -7.75
C GLU A 53 -7.77 -11.76 -6.78
N ARG A 54 -7.50 -11.87 -5.48
CA ARG A 54 -8.55 -11.74 -4.45
C ARG A 54 -8.82 -10.30 -4.04
N GLN A 55 -7.80 -9.44 -4.06
CA GLN A 55 -7.91 -8.11 -3.47
C GLN A 55 -7.80 -6.99 -4.50
N VAL A 56 -6.91 -7.10 -5.50
CA VAL A 56 -6.64 -6.00 -6.45
C VAL A 56 -7.53 -6.08 -7.69
N ALA A 57 -7.56 -7.23 -8.34
CA ALA A 57 -8.29 -7.47 -9.57
C ALA A 57 -9.79 -7.11 -9.45
N PRO A 58 -10.51 -7.45 -8.36
CA PRO A 58 -11.91 -7.07 -8.21
C PRO A 58 -12.11 -5.55 -8.14
N ILE A 59 -11.18 -4.82 -7.52
CA ILE A 59 -11.25 -3.35 -7.42
C ILE A 59 -11.07 -2.72 -8.81
N LEU A 60 -10.05 -3.17 -9.56
CA LEU A 60 -9.78 -2.66 -10.91
C LEU A 60 -10.93 -2.97 -11.87
N VAL A 61 -11.45 -4.21 -11.85
CA VAL A 61 -12.56 -4.63 -12.72
C VAL A 61 -13.82 -3.82 -12.45
N GLN A 62 -14.18 -3.62 -11.18
CA GLN A 62 -15.43 -2.95 -10.82
C GLN A 62 -15.37 -1.44 -11.01
N ASN A 63 -14.24 -0.80 -10.70
CA ASN A 63 -14.16 0.65 -10.59
C ASN A 63 -13.40 1.33 -11.75
N CYS A 64 -12.55 0.60 -12.47
CA CYS A 64 -11.68 1.20 -13.49
C CYS A 64 -12.01 0.73 -14.90
N LEU A 65 -12.28 -0.56 -15.09
CA LEU A 65 -12.42 -1.15 -16.43
C LEU A 65 -13.71 -0.78 -17.16
N LYS A 66 -14.64 -0.04 -16.56
CA LYS A 66 -15.78 0.53 -17.30
C LYS A 66 -15.32 1.53 -18.37
N CYS A 67 -14.24 2.28 -18.09
CA CYS A 67 -13.76 3.39 -18.91
C CYS A 67 -12.26 3.32 -19.26
N HIS A 68 -11.50 2.42 -18.65
CA HIS A 68 -10.06 2.24 -18.87
C HIS A 68 -9.75 0.79 -19.24
N ASN A 69 -10.21 0.37 -20.41
CA ASN A 69 -9.99 -0.97 -20.96
C ASN A 69 -9.57 -0.88 -22.44
N SER A 70 -9.21 -2.02 -23.04
CA SER A 70 -8.74 -2.08 -24.43
C SER A 70 -9.74 -1.59 -25.48
N ALA A 71 -11.05 -1.64 -25.21
CA ALA A 71 -12.11 -1.18 -26.12
C ALA A 71 -12.53 0.29 -25.86
N LYS A 72 -12.40 0.76 -24.62
CA LYS A 72 -12.70 2.11 -24.18
C LYS A 72 -11.55 2.57 -23.29
N ALA A 73 -10.55 3.23 -23.89
CA ALA A 73 -9.37 3.74 -23.23
C ALA A 73 -9.47 5.25 -23.04
N ARG A 74 -10.28 5.69 -22.07
CA ARG A 74 -10.44 7.14 -21.79
C ARG A 74 -9.09 7.74 -21.40
N ALA A 75 -8.75 8.88 -21.99
CA ALA A 75 -7.42 9.52 -21.86
C ALA A 75 -6.25 8.58 -22.24
N GLY A 76 -6.48 7.65 -23.17
CA GLY A 76 -5.47 6.71 -23.65
C GLY A 76 -5.05 5.64 -22.64
N LEU A 77 -5.75 5.50 -21.51
CA LEU A 77 -5.40 4.55 -20.45
C LEU A 77 -6.16 3.23 -20.60
N ASP A 78 -5.41 2.12 -20.58
CA ASP A 78 -5.93 0.76 -20.50
C ASP A 78 -5.34 0.05 -19.27
N LEU A 79 -6.20 -0.36 -18.34
CA LEU A 79 -5.84 -1.08 -17.11
C LEU A 79 -6.21 -2.56 -17.19
N SER A 80 -6.48 -3.11 -18.39
CA SER A 80 -6.83 -4.52 -18.56
C SER A 80 -5.63 -5.47 -18.48
N LYS A 81 -4.41 -4.98 -18.74
CA LYS A 81 -3.17 -5.78 -18.71
C LYS A 81 -2.05 -5.01 -18.01
N SER A 82 -1.06 -5.74 -17.51
CA SER A 82 0.12 -5.15 -16.87
C SER A 82 0.89 -4.25 -17.84
N GLU A 83 1.08 -4.69 -19.09
CA GLU A 83 1.90 -3.95 -20.05
C GLU A 83 1.27 -2.60 -20.42
N THR A 84 -0.06 -2.58 -20.61
CA THR A 84 -0.78 -1.35 -20.94
C THR A 84 -0.96 -0.44 -19.73
N ALA A 85 -1.15 -0.99 -18.53
CA ALA A 85 -1.20 -0.20 -17.30
C ALA A 85 0.14 0.51 -17.00
N LEU A 86 1.27 -0.18 -17.24
CA LEU A 86 2.61 0.37 -17.05
C LEU A 86 3.00 1.38 -18.14
N LYS A 87 2.49 1.22 -19.36
CA LYS A 87 2.65 2.24 -20.43
C LYS A 87 2.05 3.59 -20.02
N GLY A 88 1.00 3.58 -19.19
CA GLY A 88 0.38 4.79 -18.68
C GLY A 88 -0.70 5.34 -19.61
N SER A 89 -0.96 6.64 -19.47
CA SER A 89 -2.02 7.38 -20.16
C SER A 89 -1.44 8.54 -20.97
N GLU A 90 -2.30 9.32 -21.63
CA GLU A 90 -1.91 10.59 -22.25
C GLU A 90 -1.30 11.59 -21.24
N ALA A 91 -1.62 11.45 -19.95
CA ALA A 91 -1.05 12.26 -18.87
C ALA A 91 0.29 11.71 -18.33
N GLY A 92 0.85 10.65 -18.93
CA GLY A 92 2.09 10.00 -18.51
C GLY A 92 1.87 8.75 -17.64
N GLU A 93 2.86 8.44 -16.80
CA GLU A 93 2.89 7.24 -15.96
C GLU A 93 1.73 7.20 -14.96
N VAL A 94 0.91 6.14 -15.03
CA VAL A 94 -0.26 5.97 -14.15
C VAL A 94 0.03 5.01 -13.00
N LEU A 95 0.73 3.91 -13.30
CA LEU A 95 1.09 2.87 -12.37
C LEU A 95 2.61 2.79 -12.29
N ILE A 96 3.18 3.14 -11.14
CA ILE A 96 4.62 3.15 -10.91
C ILE A 96 4.98 2.16 -9.81
N PRO A 97 5.48 0.96 -10.14
CA PRO A 97 5.89 -0.05 -9.18
C PRO A 97 6.81 0.49 -8.08
N GLY A 98 6.49 0.20 -6.83
CA GLY A 98 7.24 0.64 -5.65
C GLY A 98 7.01 2.09 -5.24
N ARG A 99 6.39 2.93 -6.08
CA ARG A 99 6.20 4.37 -5.83
C ARG A 99 4.71 4.76 -5.80
N PRO A 100 3.95 4.35 -4.76
CA PRO A 100 2.51 4.63 -4.67
C PRO A 100 2.21 6.14 -4.61
N LYS A 101 3.05 6.94 -3.95
CA LYS A 101 2.87 8.39 -3.84
C LYS A 101 3.09 9.12 -5.16
N GLU A 102 3.77 8.51 -6.13
CA GLU A 102 4.01 9.12 -7.44
C GLU A 102 2.99 8.62 -8.48
N SER A 103 2.48 7.41 -8.30
CA SER A 103 1.47 6.78 -9.15
C SER A 103 0.14 7.56 -9.20
N LEU A 104 -0.27 8.00 -10.38
CA LEU A 104 -1.56 8.68 -10.57
C LEU A 104 -2.75 7.79 -10.19
N LEU A 105 -2.65 6.47 -10.40
CA LEU A 105 -3.69 5.50 -10.01
C LEU A 105 -4.05 5.64 -8.52
N VAL A 106 -3.04 5.69 -7.65
CA VAL A 106 -3.23 5.80 -6.20
C VAL A 106 -3.73 7.19 -5.82
N LYS A 107 -3.18 8.25 -6.42
CA LYS A 107 -3.60 9.64 -6.15
C LYS A 107 -5.09 9.84 -6.45
N ARG A 108 -5.54 9.42 -7.64
CA ARG A 108 -6.92 9.60 -8.11
C ARG A 108 -7.92 8.70 -7.38
N ALA A 109 -7.48 7.53 -6.94
CA ALA A 109 -8.26 6.67 -6.06
C ALA A 109 -8.45 7.33 -4.67
N ALA A 110 -7.38 7.86 -4.09
CA ALA A 110 -7.40 8.45 -2.75
C ALA A 110 -8.16 9.77 -2.67
N ASP A 111 -8.00 10.65 -3.67
CA ASP A 111 -8.74 11.92 -3.73
C ASP A 111 -10.23 11.74 -4.12
N GLY A 112 -10.60 10.55 -4.59
CA GLY A 112 -11.97 10.22 -4.97
C GLY A 112 -12.41 10.76 -6.32
N SER A 113 -11.50 11.32 -7.11
CA SER A 113 -11.78 11.77 -8.49
C SER A 113 -12.00 10.60 -9.44
N MET A 114 -11.53 9.40 -9.09
CA MET A 114 -11.77 8.18 -9.84
C MET A 114 -12.34 7.05 -8.95
N PRO A 115 -13.42 6.38 -9.40
CA PRO A 115 -14.21 6.70 -10.58
C PRO A 115 -15.02 8.00 -10.40
N PRO A 116 -15.41 8.68 -11.50
CA PRO A 116 -16.32 9.82 -11.42
C PRO A 116 -17.65 9.40 -10.81
N GLU A 117 -18.26 10.29 -10.02
CA GLU A 117 -19.53 10.01 -9.32
C GLU A 117 -20.67 9.58 -10.26
N THR A 118 -20.64 10.04 -11.51
CA THR A 118 -21.62 9.68 -12.55
C THR A 118 -21.46 8.24 -13.06
N ASP A 119 -20.29 7.64 -12.88
CA ASP A 119 -19.89 6.41 -13.57
C ASP A 119 -19.56 5.24 -12.65
N GLY A 120 -19.33 5.48 -11.37
CA GLY A 120 -19.03 4.44 -10.40
C GLY A 120 -19.11 4.93 -8.96
N ARG A 121 -18.94 4.01 -8.01
CA ARG A 121 -18.87 4.35 -6.60
C ARG A 121 -17.46 4.81 -6.24
N ARG A 122 -17.37 5.71 -5.28
CA ARG A 122 -16.07 6.02 -4.65
C ARG A 122 -15.49 4.76 -4.00
N LEU A 123 -14.16 4.62 -4.08
CA LEU A 123 -13.46 3.54 -3.38
C LEU A 123 -13.54 3.77 -1.87
N THR A 124 -13.61 2.67 -1.11
CA THR A 124 -13.50 2.74 0.34
C THR A 124 -12.04 2.99 0.75
N ALA A 125 -11.82 3.42 2.00
CA ALA A 125 -10.47 3.62 2.52
C ALA A 125 -9.64 2.33 2.45
N GLU A 126 -10.27 1.18 2.72
CA GLU A 126 -9.64 -0.13 2.67
C GLU A 126 -9.19 -0.50 1.25
N GLU A 127 -10.02 -0.20 0.25
CA GLU A 127 -9.66 -0.45 -1.15
C GLU A 127 -8.50 0.43 -1.62
N VAL A 128 -8.48 1.70 -1.20
CA VAL A 128 -7.35 2.59 -1.46
C VAL A 128 -6.09 2.06 -0.77
N VAL A 129 -6.19 1.52 0.45
CA VAL A 129 -5.07 0.88 1.15
C VAL A 129 -4.57 -0.35 0.41
N VAL A 130 -5.47 -1.20 -0.10
CA VAL A 130 -5.09 -2.37 -0.92
C VAL A 130 -4.34 -1.93 -2.17
N LEU A 131 -4.86 -0.97 -2.94
CA LEU A 131 -4.18 -0.46 -4.14
C LEU A 131 -2.82 0.15 -3.79
N THR A 132 -2.77 0.96 -2.73
CA THR A 132 -1.52 1.59 -2.26
C THR A 132 -0.47 0.55 -1.88
N GLY A 133 -0.87 -0.47 -1.10
CA GLY A 133 0.00 -1.55 -0.68
C GLY A 133 0.48 -2.39 -1.86
N TRP A 134 -0.40 -2.70 -2.80
CA TRP A 134 -0.05 -3.45 -4.00
C TRP A 134 0.99 -2.72 -4.85
N VAL A 135 0.79 -1.42 -5.08
CA VAL A 135 1.77 -0.60 -5.80
C VAL A 135 3.09 -0.54 -5.03
N LYS A 136 3.04 -0.36 -3.70
CA LYS A 136 4.23 -0.37 -2.83
C LYS A 136 5.00 -1.69 -2.92
N ALA A 137 4.31 -2.82 -3.05
CA ALA A 137 4.88 -4.15 -3.20
C ALA A 137 5.41 -4.45 -4.62
N GLY A 138 5.48 -3.44 -5.49
CA GLY A 138 5.99 -3.57 -6.86
C GLY A 138 4.92 -3.81 -7.91
N ALA A 139 3.64 -3.60 -7.57
CA ALA A 139 2.51 -3.76 -8.48
C ALA A 139 2.52 -5.11 -9.22
N LYS A 140 2.89 -6.20 -8.51
CA LYS A 140 3.00 -7.54 -9.08
C LYS A 140 1.68 -7.94 -9.73
N TRP A 141 1.76 -8.35 -10.98
CA TRP A 141 0.62 -8.75 -11.80
C TRP A 141 0.91 -10.16 -12.35
N PRO A 142 -0.02 -11.12 -12.26
CA PRO A 142 0.23 -12.48 -12.74
C PRO A 142 0.51 -12.50 -14.25
N GLU A 143 1.52 -13.26 -14.68
CA GLU A 143 1.92 -13.28 -16.10
C GLU A 143 0.76 -13.67 -17.03
N GLY A 144 0.59 -12.94 -18.13
CA GLY A 144 -0.47 -13.18 -19.11
C GLY A 144 -1.89 -12.88 -18.61
N ARG A 145 -2.07 -12.37 -17.39
CA ARG A 145 -3.38 -12.08 -16.82
C ARG A 145 -4.02 -10.86 -17.48
N VAL A 146 -5.13 -11.08 -18.16
CA VAL A 146 -5.96 -10.02 -18.75
C VAL A 146 -7.24 -9.87 -17.94
N LEU A 147 -7.44 -8.70 -17.33
CA LEU A 147 -8.69 -8.35 -16.66
C LEU A 147 -9.75 -7.96 -17.70
N SER A 148 -10.98 -8.40 -17.49
CA SER A 148 -12.11 -7.99 -18.31
C SER A 148 -13.33 -7.76 -17.44
N VAL A 149 -14.13 -6.78 -17.82
CA VAL A 149 -15.53 -6.73 -17.39
C VAL A 149 -16.18 -7.86 -18.17
N ALA A 150 -16.41 -9.00 -17.54
CA ALA A 150 -17.15 -10.08 -18.18
C ALA A 150 -18.45 -9.48 -18.75
N PRO A 151 -18.84 -9.80 -20.00
CA PRO A 151 -20.17 -9.45 -20.48
C PRO A 151 -21.18 -9.94 -19.44
N ILE A 152 -22.04 -9.04 -18.96
CA ILE A 152 -23.11 -9.27 -17.97
C ILE A 152 -24.17 -10.30 -18.41
N ASP A 153 -23.83 -11.16 -19.36
CA ASP A 153 -24.70 -12.18 -19.92
C ASP A 153 -24.37 -13.59 -19.40
N GLY A 154 -23.19 -13.82 -18.83
CA GLY A 154 -22.68 -15.19 -18.64
C GLY A 154 -22.85 -15.83 -17.27
N VAL A 155 -22.63 -15.09 -16.17
CA VAL A 155 -22.26 -15.74 -14.90
C VAL A 155 -23.45 -16.06 -13.98
N GLN A 156 -24.65 -15.53 -14.26
CA GLN A 156 -25.85 -15.80 -13.43
C GLN A 156 -26.87 -16.79 -14.05
N ARG A 157 -26.61 -17.33 -15.25
CA ARG A 157 -27.56 -18.28 -15.90
C ARG A 157 -27.46 -19.71 -15.38
N SER A 158 -26.36 -20.10 -14.73
CA SER A 158 -26.17 -21.49 -14.28
C SER A 158 -26.85 -21.81 -12.94
N ALA A 159 -27.14 -20.80 -12.09
CA ALA A 159 -27.74 -21.03 -10.77
C ALA A 159 -29.27 -20.86 -10.72
N LYS A 160 -29.90 -20.28 -11.75
CA LYS A 160 -31.36 -20.07 -11.83
C LYS A 160 -31.97 -20.55 -13.15
N ARG A 161 -31.75 -21.82 -13.51
CA ARG A 161 -32.71 -22.55 -14.36
C ARG A 161 -33.95 -22.89 -13.51
N SER A 162 -34.74 -21.84 -13.25
CA SER A 162 -36.09 -21.94 -12.69
C SER A 162 -36.87 -23.04 -13.42
N LEU A 163 -37.63 -23.85 -12.65
CA LEU A 163 -38.50 -24.91 -13.17
C LEU A 163 -39.38 -24.42 -14.33
N VAL A 164 -39.79 -23.15 -14.27
CA VAL A 164 -40.59 -22.46 -15.30
C VAL A 164 -39.87 -22.39 -16.65
N GLY A 165 -38.56 -22.17 -16.66
CA GLY A 165 -37.76 -22.14 -17.89
C GLY A 165 -37.65 -23.51 -18.58
N ARG A 166 -37.66 -24.59 -17.80
CA ARG A 166 -37.68 -25.97 -18.33
C ARG A 166 -39.06 -26.34 -18.90
N VAL A 167 -40.14 -25.93 -18.24
CA VAL A 167 -41.50 -26.15 -18.72
C VAL A 167 -41.75 -25.43 -20.06
N LEU A 168 -41.32 -24.17 -20.19
CA LEU A 168 -41.47 -23.42 -21.44
C LEU A 168 -40.62 -23.99 -22.60
N GLN A 169 -39.43 -24.53 -22.31
CA GLN A 169 -38.65 -25.26 -23.32
C GLN A 169 -39.38 -26.52 -23.81
N HIS A 170 -40.03 -27.25 -22.91
CA HIS A 170 -40.77 -28.46 -23.26
C HIS A 170 -42.02 -28.17 -24.11
N PHE A 171 -42.74 -27.07 -23.84
CA PHE A 171 -43.89 -26.67 -24.66
C PHE A 171 -43.49 -26.15 -26.06
N ARG A 172 -42.37 -25.43 -26.17
CA ARG A 172 -41.84 -25.00 -27.47
C ARG A 172 -41.41 -26.20 -28.34
N ALA A 173 -40.80 -27.21 -27.75
CA ALA A 173 -40.43 -28.42 -28.47
C ALA A 173 -41.66 -29.16 -29.05
N ARG A 174 -42.76 -29.26 -28.29
CA ARG A 174 -43.99 -29.91 -28.78
C ARG A 174 -44.70 -29.13 -29.89
N ARG A 175 -44.68 -27.80 -29.84
CA ARG A 175 -45.32 -26.96 -30.87
C ARG A 175 -44.61 -27.05 -32.24
N ASN A 176 -43.29 -27.29 -32.24
CA ASN A 176 -42.54 -27.46 -33.48
C ASN A 176 -42.74 -28.84 -34.11
N LEU A 177 -43.12 -29.86 -33.32
CA LEU A 177 -43.47 -31.19 -33.83
C LEU A 177 -44.85 -31.22 -34.49
N SER A 178 -45.81 -30.41 -34.00
CA SER A 178 -47.16 -30.33 -34.58
C SER A 178 -47.28 -29.44 -35.82
N ALA A 179 -46.17 -28.85 -36.28
CA ALA A 179 -46.13 -27.98 -37.46
C ALA A 179 -45.35 -28.61 -38.63
N ALA A 180 -44.98 -29.89 -38.50
CA ALA A 180 -44.19 -30.65 -39.46
C ALA A 180 -44.97 -31.81 -40.13
N GLU A 181 -46.30 -31.83 -39.99
CA GLU A 181 -47.26 -32.65 -40.75
C GLU A 181 -48.13 -31.74 -41.61
#